data_AF-A0A135VXC1-F1
#
_entry.id   AF-A0A135VXC1-F1
#
_cell.length_a   1.000
_cell.length_b   1.000
_cell.length_c   1.000
_cell.angle_alpha   90.00
_cell.angle_beta   90.00
_cell.angle_gamma   90.00
#
_symmetry.space_group_name_H-M   'P 1'
#
loop_
_entity.id
_entity.type
_entity.pdbx_description
1 polymer ?
#
loop_
_entity_poly.entity_id
_entity_poly.type
_entity_poly.pdbx_seq_one_letter_code
_entity_poly.pdbx_strand_id
1 'polypeptide(L)'
;MSDEEERVDELEEVATTVYAAIFDGADTVEIDGNVYPIKQTSKSKVRLVERGGYTYIEQNPHKDSRWAKLAKEGHQIMWVMQGRRYLAQIKDGKFLNLKWKK
;
A
#
# COMPACT_ATOMS: atom_id res chain seq x y z
N MET A 1 -17.75 4.63 -18.20
CA MET A 1 -16.51 4.20 -17.54
C MET A 1 -16.00 3.01 -18.31
N SER A 2 -14.73 3.04 -18.69
CA SER A 2 -14.09 1.86 -19.29
C SER A 2 -13.78 0.84 -18.19
N ASP A 3 -13.68 -0.45 -18.55
CA ASP A 3 -13.24 -1.53 -17.64
C ASP A 3 -11.88 -1.25 -16.99
N GLU A 4 -11.10 -0.32 -17.56
CA GLU A 4 -9.81 0.09 -17.04
C GLU A 4 -9.94 1.14 -15.93
N GLU A 5 -10.74 2.19 -16.15
CA GLU A 5 -11.01 3.22 -15.13
C GLU A 5 -11.62 2.60 -13.87
N GLU A 6 -12.59 1.69 -14.03
CA GLU A 6 -13.23 1.00 -12.91
C GLU A 6 -12.22 0.20 -12.06
N ARG A 7 -11.24 -0.46 -12.70
CA ARG A 7 -10.17 -1.18 -11.98
C ARG A 7 -9.20 -0.26 -11.25
N VAL A 8 -9.01 0.97 -11.72
CA VAL A 8 -8.18 1.96 -11.02
C VAL A 8 -8.89 2.46 -9.80
N ASP A 9 -10.16 2.82 -9.96
CA ASP A 9 -11.00 3.32 -8.88
C ASP A 9 -11.10 2.27 -7.76
N GLU A 10 -11.34 1.00 -8.11
CA GLU A 10 -11.32 -0.10 -7.14
C GLU A 10 -9.95 -0.23 -6.45
N LEU A 11 -8.85 -0.18 -7.21
CA LEU A 11 -7.51 -0.29 -6.65
C LEU A 11 -7.19 0.87 -5.69
N GLU A 12 -7.59 2.08 -6.05
CA GLU A 12 -7.42 3.30 -5.25
C GLU A 12 -8.24 3.23 -3.96
N GLU A 13 -9.50 2.79 -4.05
CA GLU A 13 -10.39 2.64 -2.89
C GLU A 13 -9.79 1.66 -1.88
N VAL A 14 -9.47 0.42 -2.27
CA VAL A 14 -8.94 -0.53 -1.28
C VAL A 14 -7.53 -0.15 -0.83
N ALA A 15 -6.69 0.44 -1.69
CA ALA A 15 -5.38 0.92 -1.27
C ALA A 15 -5.51 2.03 -0.21
N THR A 16 -6.46 2.95 -0.35
CA THR A 16 -6.69 4.03 0.61
C THR A 16 -7.16 3.48 1.96
N THR A 17 -8.07 2.50 1.94
CA THR A 17 -8.54 1.79 3.14
C THR A 17 -7.40 1.07 3.86
N VAL A 18 -6.57 0.33 3.13
CA VAL A 18 -5.41 -0.38 3.70
C VAL A 18 -4.35 0.58 4.23
N TYR A 19 -4.10 1.68 3.51
CA TYR A 19 -3.18 2.72 3.93
C TYR A 19 -3.58 3.29 5.30
N ALA A 20 -4.84 3.69 5.46
CA ALA A 20 -5.35 4.23 6.72
C ALA A 20 -5.15 3.22 7.86
N ALA A 21 -5.58 1.97 7.67
CA ALA A 21 -5.46 0.94 8.70
C ALA A 21 -3.99 0.65 9.12
N ILE A 22 -3.05 0.60 8.16
CA ILE A 22 -1.63 0.39 8.44
C ILE A 22 -1.05 1.53 9.28
N PHE A 23 -1.36 2.78 8.92
CA PHE A 23 -0.76 3.96 9.54
C PHE A 23 -1.48 4.44 10.81
N ASP A 24 -2.75 4.08 10.98
CA ASP A 24 -3.47 4.19 12.26
C ASP A 24 -3.04 3.11 13.26
N GLY A 25 -2.34 2.09 12.76
CA GLY A 25 -1.76 1.02 13.56
C GLY A 25 -2.74 -0.05 14.02
N ALA A 26 -3.77 -0.28 13.21
CA ALA A 26 -4.67 -1.41 13.38
C ALA A 26 -3.94 -2.76 13.19
N ASP A 27 -4.54 -3.80 13.76
CA ASP A 27 -4.10 -5.20 13.58
C ASP A 27 -4.80 -5.88 12.40
N THR A 28 -5.92 -5.32 11.94
CA THR A 28 -6.75 -5.86 10.86
C THR A 28 -7.36 -4.74 10.03
N VAL A 29 -7.77 -5.05 8.80
CA VAL A 29 -8.53 -4.15 7.93
C VAL A 29 -9.69 -4.90 7.30
N GLU A 30 -10.86 -4.27 7.22
CA GLU A 30 -12.02 -4.81 6.51
C GLU A 30 -12.08 -4.24 5.09
N ILE A 31 -12.25 -5.12 4.10
CA ILE A 31 -12.35 -4.78 2.68
C ILE A 31 -13.45 -5.68 2.08
N ASP A 32 -14.47 -5.09 1.48
CA ASP A 32 -15.61 -5.81 0.89
C ASP A 32 -16.26 -6.84 1.84
N GLY A 33 -16.41 -6.47 3.12
CA GLY A 33 -16.95 -7.35 4.17
C GLY A 33 -16.03 -8.50 4.61
N ASN A 34 -14.79 -8.54 4.12
CA ASN A 34 -13.79 -9.53 4.50
C ASN A 34 -12.71 -8.88 5.38
N VAL A 35 -12.33 -9.54 6.46
CA VAL A 35 -11.30 -9.05 7.39
C VAL A 35 -9.94 -9.66 7.04
N TYR A 36 -8.94 -8.81 6.85
CA TYR A 36 -7.56 -9.19 6.53
C TYR A 36 -6.61 -8.77 7.67
N PRO A 37 -5.69 -9.65 8.10
CA PRO A 37 -4.71 -9.30 9.12
C PRO A 37 -3.60 -8.40 8.57
N ILE A 38 -3.20 -7.41 9.35
CA ILE A 38 -2.01 -6.58 9.10
C ILE A 38 -0.81 -7.30 9.70
N LYS A 39 0.02 -7.89 8.84
CA LYS A 39 1.24 -8.60 9.24
C LYS A 39 2.38 -7.62 9.40
N GLN A 40 3.40 -8.01 10.18
CA GLN A 40 4.67 -7.29 10.26
C GLN A 40 5.83 -8.16 9.77
N THR A 41 6.73 -7.57 8.99
CA THR A 41 7.99 -8.25 8.63
C THR A 41 8.87 -8.43 9.86
N SER A 42 9.53 -9.58 9.98
CA SER A 42 10.29 -9.92 11.19
C SER A 42 11.46 -8.97 11.46
N LYS A 43 12.20 -8.58 10.41
CA LYS A 43 13.44 -7.78 10.52
C LYS A 43 13.19 -6.28 10.63
N SER A 44 12.40 -5.73 9.71
CA SER A 44 12.19 -4.28 9.58
C SER A 44 10.89 -3.78 10.22
N LYS A 45 10.05 -4.69 10.73
CA LYS A 45 8.76 -4.38 11.36
C LYS A 45 7.76 -3.60 10.48
N VAL A 46 8.06 -3.40 9.19
CA VAL A 46 7.09 -2.83 8.26
C VAL A 46 5.83 -3.66 8.18
N ARG A 47 4.70 -2.96 8.12
CA ARG A 47 3.36 -3.53 8.05
C ARG A 47 2.96 -3.85 6.62
N LEU A 48 2.18 -4.92 6.45
CA LEU A 48 1.64 -5.31 5.15
C LEU A 48 0.31 -6.05 5.26
N VAL A 49 -0.47 -5.99 4.17
CA VAL A 49 -1.68 -6.78 3.94
C VAL A 49 -1.56 -7.50 2.61
N GLU A 50 -2.03 -8.75 2.55
CA GLU A 50 -2.08 -9.56 1.33
C GLU A 50 -3.54 -9.92 1.01
N ARG A 51 -4.01 -9.57 -0.18
CA ARG A 51 -5.38 -9.83 -0.67
C ARG A 51 -5.35 -10.09 -2.17
N GLY A 52 -5.96 -11.19 -2.63
CA GLY A 52 -6.19 -11.42 -4.07
C GLY A 52 -4.94 -11.38 -4.97
N GLY A 53 -3.77 -11.74 -4.44
CA GLY A 53 -2.49 -11.65 -5.17
C GLY A 53 -1.84 -10.26 -5.15
N TYR A 54 -2.48 -9.27 -4.52
CA TYR A 54 -1.90 -7.97 -4.23
C TYR A 54 -1.24 -7.96 -2.86
N THR A 55 -0.15 -7.22 -2.75
CA THR A 55 0.54 -6.90 -1.51
C THR A 55 0.53 -5.39 -1.31
N TYR A 56 -0.04 -4.96 -0.20
CA TYR A 56 -0.04 -3.57 0.26
C TYR A 56 1.00 -3.49 1.36
N ILE A 57 2.07 -2.72 1.17
CA ILE A 57 3.21 -2.75 2.10
C ILE A 57 3.74 -1.34 2.37
N GLU A 58 3.97 -1.07 3.65
CA GLU A 58 4.65 0.13 4.11
C GLU A 58 6.09 0.21 3.58
N GLN A 59 6.54 1.41 3.21
CA GLN A 59 7.92 1.65 2.81
C GLN A 59 8.87 1.33 3.95
N ASN A 60 9.81 0.42 3.70
CA ASN A 60 10.85 0.09 4.65
C ASN A 60 11.85 1.26 4.80
N PRO A 61 11.94 1.89 5.98
CA PRO A 61 12.87 2.99 6.21
C PRO A 61 14.33 2.52 6.24
N HIS A 62 14.61 1.23 6.42
CA HIS A 62 15.98 0.70 6.46
C HIS A 62 16.59 0.43 5.09
N LYS A 63 15.86 0.64 3.99
CA LYS A 63 16.40 0.48 2.64
C LYS A 63 17.28 1.67 2.26
N ASP A 64 18.14 1.46 1.27
CA ASP A 64 18.91 2.53 0.64
C ASP A 64 18.14 3.05 -0.58
N SER A 65 17.17 3.93 -0.34
CA SER A 65 16.39 4.56 -1.40
C SER A 65 15.89 5.94 -0.98
N ARG A 66 15.57 6.79 -1.97
CA ARG A 66 14.93 8.09 -1.73
C ARG A 66 13.65 7.93 -0.90
N TRP A 67 12.87 6.89 -1.14
CA TRP A 67 11.63 6.62 -0.41
C TRP A 67 11.88 6.22 1.04
N ALA A 68 12.93 5.44 1.30
CA ALA A 68 13.33 5.09 2.65
C ALA A 68 13.78 6.33 3.45
N LYS A 69 14.48 7.28 2.80
CA LYS A 69 14.81 8.57 3.42
C LYS A 69 13.55 9.34 3.82
N LEU A 70 12.57 9.44 2.92
CA LEU A 70 11.30 10.11 3.20
C LEU A 70 10.53 9.41 4.35
N ALA A 71 10.50 8.08 4.38
CA ALA A 71 9.89 7.34 5.48
C ALA A 71 10.56 7.62 6.82
N LYS A 72 11.90 7.74 6.87
CA LYS A 72 12.64 8.16 8.08
C LYS A 72 12.30 9.59 8.51
N GLU A 73 11.98 10.46 7.56
CA GLU A 73 11.56 11.84 7.82
C GLU A 73 10.10 11.93 8.29
N GLY A 74 9.39 10.80 8.41
CA GLY A 74 8.02 10.73 8.91
C GLY A 74 6.95 10.68 7.82
N HIS A 75 7.33 10.64 6.54
CA HIS A 75 6.36 10.47 5.46
C HIS A 75 5.75 9.07 5.48
N GLN A 76 4.43 9.01 5.40
CA GLN A 76 3.69 7.77 5.31
C GLN A 76 3.66 7.32 3.85
N ILE A 77 4.32 6.21 3.55
CA ILE A 77 4.44 5.71 2.17
C ILE A 77 4.03 4.24 2.15
N MET A 78 3.06 3.89 1.30
CA MET A 78 2.65 2.53 1.04
C MET A 78 2.74 2.21 -0.45
N TRP A 79 3.11 0.98 -0.77
CA TRP A 79 3.14 0.46 -2.13
C TRP A 79 2.06 -0.59 -2.32
N VAL A 80 1.47 -0.61 -3.50
CA VAL A 80 0.62 -1.70 -3.97
C VAL A 80 1.39 -2.48 -5.03
N MET A 81 1.58 -3.77 -4.79
CA MET A 81 2.34 -4.66 -5.66
C MET A 81 1.51 -5.86 -6.08
N GLN A 82 1.82 -6.42 -7.24
CA GLN A 82 1.37 -7.73 -7.67
C GLN A 82 2.60 -8.56 -8.06
N GLY A 83 2.95 -9.53 -7.22
CA GLY A 83 4.23 -10.23 -7.31
C GLY A 83 5.41 -9.25 -7.19
N ARG A 84 6.17 -9.08 -8.28
CA ARG A 84 7.34 -8.17 -8.32
C ARG A 84 7.05 -6.79 -8.94
N ARG A 85 5.80 -6.55 -9.37
CA ARG A 85 5.42 -5.33 -10.08
C ARG A 85 4.80 -4.33 -9.13
N TYR A 86 5.29 -3.09 -9.16
CA TYR A 86 4.67 -1.96 -8.47
C TYR A 86 3.54 -1.41 -9.33
N LEU A 87 2.34 -1.35 -8.78
CA LEU A 87 1.14 -0.91 -9.48
C LEU A 87 0.68 0.48 -9.04
N ALA A 88 0.80 0.78 -7.75
CA ALA A 88 0.46 2.09 -7.20
C ALA A 88 1.32 2.43 -5.97
N GLN A 89 1.27 3.70 -5.60
CA GLN A 89 1.84 4.25 -4.38
C GLN A 89 0.79 5.12 -3.70
N ILE A 90 0.75 5.09 -2.37
CA ILE A 90 0.15 6.16 -1.59
C ILE A 90 1.27 6.85 -0.80
N LYS A 91 1.34 8.18 -0.89
CA LYS A 91 2.25 9.00 -0.08
C LYS A 91 1.44 10.09 0.61
N ASP A 92 1.49 10.11 1.95
CA ASP A 92 0.78 11.09 2.78
C ASP A 92 -0.70 11.23 2.35
N GLY A 93 -1.38 10.09 2.18
CA GLY A 93 -2.77 10.00 1.73
C GLY A 93 -3.01 10.25 0.22
N LYS A 94 -1.98 10.56 -0.57
CA LYS A 94 -2.13 10.80 -2.01
C LYS A 94 -1.85 9.56 -2.83
N PHE A 95 -2.85 9.06 -3.53
CA PHE A 95 -2.73 7.95 -4.46
C PHE A 95 -2.01 8.36 -5.75
N LEU A 96 -1.15 7.47 -6.24
CA LEU A 96 -0.45 7.58 -7.52
C LEU A 96 -0.47 6.21 -8.20
N ASN A 97 -1.10 6.15 -9.36
CA ASN A 97 -1.03 4.99 -10.23
C ASN A 97 0.33 4.94 -10.94
N LEU A 98 1.06 3.84 -10.78
CA LEU A 98 2.39 3.62 -11.35
C LEU A 98 2.38 2.74 -12.59
N LYS A 99 1.32 1.93 -12.76
CA LYS A 99 1.20 1.02 -13.90
C LYS A 99 1.21 1.80 -15.23
N TRP A 100 0.79 3.06 -15.20
CA TRP A 100 0.78 3.94 -16.36
C TRP A 100 1.29 5.33 -16.01
N LYS A 101 2.61 5.45 -15.85
CA LYS A 101 3.26 6.74 -16.07
C LYS A 101 3.26 7.03 -17.57
N LYS A 102 2.54 8.06 -17.99
CA LYS A 102 2.68 8.69 -19.31
C LYS A 102 4.09 9.26 -19.48
#